data_AF-A0A8J4Y1V9-F1
#
_entry.id   AF-A0A8J4Y1V9-F1
#
_cell.length_a   1.000
_cell.length_b   1.000
_cell.length_c   1.000
_cell.angle_alpha   90.00
_cell.angle_beta   90.00
_cell.angle_gamma   90.00
#
_symmetry.space_group_name_H-M   'P 1'
#
loop_
_entity.id
_entity.type
_entity.pdbx_description
1 polymer ?
#
loop_
_entity_poly.entity_id
_entity_poly.type
_entity_poly.pdbx_seq_one_letter_code
_entity_poly.pdbx_strand_id
1 'polypeptide(L)'
;MLDVARCRDDCAVVMCMLRAVVSLLCAVVVSLLRAVVVSLCCVLWWYRASSRHSVLVTNRLVTNATSLVTNLSFFPQSATLRPYLSAVRHTLSAAMCLQNFNSQVVERHNKPEVEVRSSKELLMTAVVVSRNEKEKVLIEPSINSIRISISIKQADDIERILCHKFMRFMMMRAENFIILRRKPVEGYDISFLITNFHTEQMFKHKLVDFVIHFMEEIDKEISEMKLAVNARARECAMEYLKRVRSNGSCVF
;
A
#
# COMPACT_ATOMS: atom_id res chain seq x y z
N MET A 1 35.26 5.77 11.51
CA MET A 1 34.59 4.90 12.50
C MET A 1 33.21 5.47 12.76
N LEU A 2 32.23 5.05 11.96
CA LEU A 2 30.81 5.28 12.23
C LEU A 2 30.16 3.91 12.09
N ASP A 3 29.52 3.46 13.16
CA ASP A 3 29.03 2.10 13.34
C ASP A 3 27.98 1.71 12.29
N VAL A 4 28.39 0.88 11.33
CA VAL A 4 27.57 0.19 10.32
C VAL A 4 26.93 -1.07 10.93
N ALA A 5 26.42 -0.98 12.17
CA ALA A 5 25.99 -2.13 12.96
C ALA A 5 24.62 -1.93 13.60
N ARG A 6 23.62 -1.47 12.82
CA ARG A 6 22.21 -1.53 13.26
C ARG A 6 21.12 -1.76 12.20
N CYS A 7 21.46 -2.09 10.96
CA CYS A 7 20.50 -2.63 9.99
C CYS A 7 20.75 -4.13 9.80
N ARG A 8 20.34 -4.95 10.77
CA ARG A 8 20.30 -6.41 10.63
C ARG A 8 18.97 -7.04 11.04
N ASP A 9 17.96 -6.19 11.26
CA ASP A 9 16.56 -6.59 11.46
C ASP A 9 15.72 -6.02 10.30
N ASP A 10 16.09 -6.38 9.06
CA ASP A 10 15.55 -5.78 7.82
C ASP A 10 14.12 -6.21 7.47
N CYS A 11 13.47 -7.00 8.33
CA CYS A 11 12.02 -7.14 8.30
C CYS A 11 11.31 -5.96 8.98
N ALA A 12 11.96 -5.23 9.89
CA ALA A 12 11.32 -4.19 10.67
C ALA A 12 11.03 -2.92 9.85
N VAL A 13 11.84 -2.54 8.86
CA VAL A 13 11.57 -1.32 8.06
C VAL A 13 10.46 -1.58 7.03
N VAL A 14 10.45 -2.74 6.37
CA VAL A 14 9.37 -3.12 5.45
C VAL A 14 8.09 -3.43 6.20
N MET A 15 8.15 -4.12 7.35
CA MET A 15 7.00 -4.27 8.25
C MET A 15 6.61 -2.98 8.95
N CYS A 16 7.50 -2.00 9.15
CA CYS A 16 7.14 -0.68 9.70
C CYS A 16 6.61 0.25 8.60
N MET A 17 6.93 0.02 7.33
CA MET A 17 6.30 0.68 6.18
C MET A 17 4.96 0.03 5.83
N LEU A 18 4.83 -1.30 5.84
CA LEU A 18 3.55 -2.00 5.76
C LEU A 18 2.72 -1.78 7.02
N ARG A 19 3.30 -1.81 8.22
CA ARG A 19 2.60 -1.35 9.44
C ARG A 19 2.42 0.15 9.43
N ALA A 20 3.14 0.98 8.68
CA ALA A 20 2.77 2.38 8.55
C ALA A 20 1.53 2.48 7.66
N VAL A 21 1.46 1.78 6.53
CA VAL A 21 0.26 1.72 5.68
C VAL A 21 -0.92 1.11 6.45
N VAL A 22 -0.72 -0.02 7.12
CA VAL A 22 -1.71 -0.74 7.95
C VAL A 22 -2.00 -0.03 9.27
N SER A 23 -1.07 0.67 9.93
CA SER A 23 -1.30 1.50 11.14
C SER A 23 -1.88 2.86 10.79
N LEU A 24 -1.64 3.40 9.60
CA LEU A 24 -2.29 4.61 9.10
C LEU A 24 -3.73 4.30 8.65
N LEU A 25 -3.97 3.13 8.06
CA LEU A 25 -5.31 2.58 7.83
C LEU A 25 -5.99 2.21 9.16
N CYS A 26 -5.29 1.55 10.06
CA CYS A 26 -5.77 1.22 11.40
C CYS A 26 -5.95 2.47 12.25
N ALA A 27 -5.25 3.58 12.05
CA ALA A 27 -5.52 4.84 12.76
C ALA A 27 -6.84 5.46 12.29
N VAL A 28 -7.20 5.37 11.01
CA VAL A 28 -8.51 5.80 10.50
C VAL A 28 -9.62 4.88 11.01
N VAL A 29 -9.37 3.56 11.06
CA VAL A 29 -10.32 2.54 11.55
C VAL A 29 -10.44 2.55 13.08
N VAL A 30 -9.35 2.74 13.84
CA VAL A 30 -9.28 2.81 15.31
C VAL A 30 -9.80 4.14 15.84
N SER A 31 -9.71 5.24 15.07
CA SER A 31 -10.42 6.48 15.40
C SER A 31 -11.94 6.31 15.38
N LEU A 32 -12.45 5.41 14.53
CA LEU A 32 -13.88 5.03 14.48
C LEU A 32 -14.23 3.90 15.47
N LEU A 33 -13.32 2.96 15.73
CA LEU A 33 -13.54 1.83 16.65
C LEU A 33 -13.35 2.15 18.14
N ARG A 34 -12.70 3.27 18.49
CA ARG A 34 -12.64 3.74 19.89
C ARG A 34 -14.01 4.04 20.49
N ALA A 35 -15.05 4.21 19.67
CA ALA A 35 -16.43 4.35 20.15
C ALA A 35 -17.11 2.99 20.47
N VAL A 36 -16.63 1.87 19.93
CA VAL A 36 -17.32 0.57 20.04
C VAL A 36 -16.66 -0.35 21.09
N VAL A 37 -15.34 -0.27 21.27
CA VAL A 37 -14.60 -1.19 22.17
C VAL A 37 -14.86 -0.90 23.67
N VAL A 38 -15.31 0.30 24.03
CA VAL A 38 -15.68 0.61 25.43
C VAL A 38 -16.94 -0.17 25.86
N SER A 39 -17.79 -0.62 24.92
CA SER A 39 -19.00 -1.39 25.26
C SER A 39 -18.76 -2.91 25.38
N LEU A 40 -17.83 -3.47 24.59
CA LEU A 40 -17.57 -4.92 24.58
C LEU A 40 -16.66 -5.42 25.72
N CYS A 41 -15.83 -4.55 26.30
CA CYS A 41 -15.01 -4.92 27.47
C CYS A 41 -15.83 -5.20 28.73
N CYS A 42 -17.03 -4.61 28.89
CA CYS A 42 -17.92 -4.92 30.02
C CYS A 42 -18.52 -6.33 29.93
N VAL A 43 -18.83 -6.81 28.72
CA VAL A 43 -19.46 -8.13 28.51
C VAL A 43 -18.46 -9.27 28.71
N LEU A 44 -17.22 -9.09 28.27
CA LEU A 44 -16.15 -10.09 28.42
C LEU A 44 -15.61 -10.19 29.86
N TRP A 45 -15.69 -9.12 30.66
CA TRP A 45 -15.30 -9.19 32.07
C TRP A 45 -16.31 -9.98 32.90
N TRP A 46 -17.60 -9.91 32.57
CA TRP A 46 -18.64 -10.68 33.26
C TRP A 46 -18.55 -12.18 32.94
N TYR A 47 -18.23 -12.54 31.68
CA TYR A 47 -18.10 -13.95 31.27
C TYR A 47 -16.85 -14.64 31.86
N ARG A 48 -15.80 -13.86 32.22
CA ARG A 48 -14.55 -14.39 32.79
C ARG A 48 -14.59 -14.59 34.30
N ALA A 49 -15.66 -14.17 34.98
CA ALA A 49 -15.81 -14.31 36.43
C ALA A 49 -16.52 -15.60 36.86
N SER A 50 -17.09 -16.41 35.94
CA SER A 50 -18.04 -17.48 36.31
C SER A 50 -17.60 -18.92 36.06
N SER A 51 -16.34 -19.23 35.75
CA SER A 51 -15.94 -20.65 35.63
C SER A 51 -14.48 -20.87 36.00
N ARG A 52 -14.24 -21.11 37.30
CA ARG A 52 -13.11 -21.93 37.76
C ARG A 52 -13.50 -23.39 37.56
N HIS A 53 -12.76 -24.15 36.75
CA HIS A 53 -12.29 -25.50 37.09
C HIS A 53 -11.41 -26.11 35.98
N SER A 54 -10.35 -26.76 36.45
CA SER A 54 -9.62 -27.89 35.84
C SER A 54 -8.58 -27.61 34.75
N VAL A 55 -7.35 -27.53 35.26
CA VAL A 55 -6.08 -27.80 34.59
C VAL A 55 -5.92 -29.30 34.37
N LEU A 56 -5.49 -29.72 33.17
CA LEU A 56 -4.65 -30.87 32.78
C LEU A 56 -5.14 -31.53 31.49
N VAL A 57 -4.18 -32.16 30.80
CA VAL A 57 -4.32 -33.10 29.67
C VAL A 57 -4.24 -32.47 28.27
N THR A 58 -3.02 -32.34 27.75
CA THR A 58 -2.53 -33.02 26.52
C THR A 58 -1.33 -32.29 25.88
N ASN A 59 -0.14 -32.51 26.44
CA ASN A 59 1.10 -32.41 25.66
C ASN A 59 1.18 -33.64 24.73
N ARG A 60 0.46 -33.66 23.60
CA ARG A 60 0.67 -34.64 22.52
C ARG A 60 -0.02 -34.35 21.17
N LEU A 61 -0.10 -33.10 20.74
CA LEU A 61 -0.65 -32.74 19.41
C LEU A 61 0.13 -31.63 18.69
N VAL A 62 1.45 -31.51 18.93
CA VAL A 62 2.27 -30.42 18.36
C VAL A 62 3.06 -30.82 17.11
N THR A 63 3.06 -32.08 16.66
CA THR A 63 4.02 -32.50 15.60
C THR A 63 3.44 -32.93 14.25
N ASN A 64 2.13 -32.99 14.03
CA ASN A 64 1.56 -33.47 12.75
C ASN A 64 0.57 -32.49 12.06
N ALA A 65 0.71 -31.18 12.26
CA ALA A 65 -0.11 -30.17 11.58
C ALA A 65 0.67 -29.28 10.58
N THR A 66 1.95 -29.56 10.34
CA THR A 66 2.84 -28.73 9.50
C THR A 66 2.91 -29.13 8.02
N SER A 67 2.16 -30.13 7.57
CA SER A 67 2.20 -30.60 6.17
C SER A 67 0.91 -30.40 5.36
N LEU A 68 -0.15 -29.79 5.92
CA LEU A 68 -1.45 -29.65 5.24
C LEU A 68 -2.03 -28.22 5.20
N VAL A 69 -1.26 -27.18 5.51
CA VAL A 69 -1.76 -25.78 5.51
C VAL A 69 -1.06 -24.88 4.50
N THR A 70 -0.17 -25.39 3.65
CA THR A 70 0.57 -24.56 2.67
C THR A 70 -0.17 -24.31 1.35
N ASN A 71 -1.43 -24.75 1.18
CA ASN A 71 -2.15 -24.61 -0.09
C ASN A 71 -3.53 -23.93 0.01
N LEU A 72 -3.76 -23.06 0.99
CA LEU A 72 -4.95 -22.19 1.02
C LEU A 72 -4.58 -20.71 0.95
N SER A 73 -4.12 -20.27 -0.21
CA SER A 73 -4.21 -18.85 -0.64
C SER A 73 -4.01 -18.70 -2.15
N PHE A 74 -4.50 -19.63 -2.96
CA PHE A 74 -4.55 -19.42 -4.41
C PHE A 74 -5.91 -18.80 -4.78
N PHE A 75 -6.05 -17.49 -4.52
CA PHE A 75 -7.08 -16.71 -5.19
C PHE A 75 -6.83 -16.79 -6.71
N PRO A 76 -7.86 -16.98 -7.55
CA PRO A 76 -7.68 -16.95 -9.00
C PRO A 76 -7.28 -15.52 -9.40
N GLN A 77 -5.98 -15.25 -9.52
CA GLN A 77 -5.51 -14.05 -10.18
C GLN A 77 -6.05 -14.11 -11.62
N SER A 78 -6.76 -13.05 -12.04
CA SER A 78 -7.24 -12.90 -13.41
C SER A 78 -6.10 -13.22 -14.41
N ALA A 79 -6.44 -13.94 -15.49
CA ALA A 79 -5.46 -14.52 -16.42
C ALA A 79 -4.41 -13.52 -16.96
N THR A 80 -4.73 -12.23 -16.97
CA THR A 80 -3.86 -11.16 -17.49
C THR A 80 -3.12 -10.34 -16.41
N LEU A 81 -3.47 -10.44 -15.12
CA LEU A 81 -2.81 -9.66 -14.06
C LEU A 81 -1.41 -10.20 -13.74
N ARG A 82 -1.29 -11.52 -13.59
CA ARG A 82 -0.01 -12.18 -13.29
C ARG A 82 1.07 -11.90 -14.34
N PRO A 83 0.83 -12.04 -15.67
CA PRO A 83 1.84 -11.70 -16.67
C PRO A 83 2.18 -10.21 -16.68
N TYR A 84 1.21 -9.33 -16.43
CA TYR A 84 1.45 -7.88 -16.32
C TYR A 84 2.39 -7.54 -15.15
N LEU A 85 2.09 -8.02 -13.95
CA LEU A 85 2.94 -7.79 -12.76
C LEU A 85 4.31 -8.44 -12.93
N SER A 86 4.38 -9.59 -13.60
CA SER A 86 5.66 -10.22 -13.94
C SER A 86 6.48 -9.36 -14.90
N ALA A 87 5.87 -8.81 -15.95
CA ALA A 87 6.56 -7.90 -16.88
C ALA A 87 7.10 -6.67 -16.15
N VAL A 88 6.25 -6.00 -15.35
CA VAL A 88 6.66 -4.84 -14.53
C VAL A 88 7.81 -5.20 -13.59
N ARG A 89 7.75 -6.36 -12.92
CA ARG A 89 8.81 -6.85 -12.03
C ARG A 89 10.16 -7.00 -12.75
N HIS A 90 10.18 -7.63 -13.92
CA HIS A 90 11.41 -7.81 -14.69
C HIS A 90 11.94 -6.48 -15.21
N THR A 91 11.07 -5.59 -15.72
CA THR A 91 11.46 -4.25 -16.16
C THR A 91 12.05 -3.42 -15.02
N LEU A 92 11.44 -3.45 -13.84
CA LEU A 92 11.94 -2.76 -12.65
C LEU A 92 13.27 -3.34 -12.17
N SER A 93 13.42 -4.67 -12.21
CA SER A 93 14.66 -5.33 -11.82
C SER A 93 15.83 -4.96 -12.74
N ALA A 94 15.57 -4.85 -14.04
CA ALA A 94 16.55 -4.39 -15.03
C ALA A 94 16.83 -2.88 -14.92
N ALA A 95 15.81 -2.07 -14.62
CA ALA A 95 15.95 -0.62 -14.47
C ALA A 95 16.72 -0.24 -13.18
N MET A 96 16.58 -1.01 -12.09
CA MET A 96 17.23 -0.78 -10.78
C MET A 96 18.73 -1.15 -10.75
N CYS A 97 19.45 -0.64 -11.74
CA CYS A 97 20.91 -0.66 -11.83
C CYS A 97 21.47 0.75 -11.59
N LEU A 98 21.08 1.35 -10.45
CA LEU A 98 21.44 2.73 -10.11
C LEU A 98 22.86 2.82 -9.59
N GLN A 99 23.53 3.92 -9.96
CA GLN A 99 24.88 4.25 -9.49
C GLN A 99 24.89 5.68 -8.96
N ASN A 100 25.77 5.93 -7.98
CA ASN A 100 25.96 7.28 -7.49
C ASN A 100 26.64 8.13 -8.58
N PHE A 101 25.98 9.20 -9.01
CA PHE A 101 26.44 10.07 -10.09
C PHE A 101 26.30 11.54 -9.67
N ASN A 102 27.40 12.28 -9.70
CA ASN A 102 27.43 13.71 -9.36
C ASN A 102 26.90 14.55 -10.53
N SER A 103 26.29 15.69 -10.24
CA SER A 103 25.77 16.57 -11.29
C SER A 103 26.91 17.17 -12.11
N GLN A 104 26.77 17.11 -13.44
CA GLN A 104 27.73 17.71 -14.38
C GLN A 104 27.54 19.22 -14.54
N VAL A 105 26.33 19.72 -14.27
CA VAL A 105 25.99 21.15 -14.48
C VAL A 105 26.33 21.99 -13.27
N VAL A 106 26.14 21.47 -12.06
CA VAL A 106 26.36 22.21 -10.82
C VAL A 106 27.36 21.46 -9.96
N GLU A 107 28.48 22.12 -9.65
CA GLU A 107 29.53 21.54 -8.83
C GLU A 107 29.02 21.14 -7.43
N ARG A 108 29.50 20.00 -6.92
CA ARG A 108 29.22 19.49 -5.55
C ARG A 108 27.74 19.22 -5.26
N HIS A 109 26.89 19.17 -6.28
CA HIS A 109 25.50 18.75 -6.13
C HIS A 109 25.29 17.33 -6.65
N ASN A 110 24.46 16.57 -5.94
CA ASN A 110 23.92 15.30 -6.39
C ASN A 110 22.40 15.41 -6.40
N LYS A 111 21.82 15.44 -7.60
CA LYS A 111 20.39 15.60 -7.82
C LYS A 111 19.89 14.42 -8.68
N PRO A 112 18.67 13.93 -8.46
CA PRO A 112 18.11 12.88 -9.31
C PRO A 112 17.96 13.38 -10.75
N GLU A 113 18.72 12.80 -11.68
CA GLU A 113 18.79 13.27 -13.07
C GLU A 113 17.45 13.09 -13.80
N VAL A 114 16.63 12.10 -13.41
CA VAL A 114 15.28 11.90 -13.99
C VAL A 114 14.31 13.07 -13.71
N GLU A 115 14.54 13.84 -12.64
CA GLU A 115 13.74 15.02 -12.30
C GLU A 115 14.31 16.30 -12.94
N VAL A 116 15.63 16.46 -12.91
CA VAL A 116 16.28 17.69 -13.40
C VAL A 116 16.34 17.71 -14.93
N ARG A 117 16.52 16.54 -15.57
CA ARG A 117 16.61 16.38 -17.02
C ARG A 117 17.59 17.36 -17.69
N SER A 118 18.72 17.60 -17.01
CA SER A 118 19.74 18.56 -17.46
C SER A 118 20.54 18.04 -18.66
N SER A 119 20.86 16.76 -18.62
CA SER A 119 21.71 16.03 -19.55
C SER A 119 20.90 14.88 -20.13
N LYS A 120 20.81 14.82 -21.47
CA LYS A 120 20.00 13.81 -22.15
C LYS A 120 20.71 12.45 -22.19
N GLU A 121 22.03 12.46 -22.15
CA GLU A 121 22.91 11.29 -22.12
C GLU A 121 22.77 10.46 -20.84
N LEU A 122 22.30 11.06 -19.75
CA LEU A 122 22.07 10.35 -18.48
C LEU A 122 20.66 9.77 -18.39
N LEU A 123 19.77 10.12 -19.31
CA LEU A 123 18.40 9.63 -19.36
C LEU A 123 18.34 8.39 -20.25
N MET A 124 17.74 7.33 -19.73
CA MET A 124 17.46 6.13 -20.52
C MET A 124 16.08 6.24 -21.19
N THR A 125 15.83 5.36 -22.16
CA THR A 125 14.53 5.28 -22.83
C THR A 125 13.42 4.95 -21.83
N ALA A 126 12.38 5.79 -21.80
CA ALA A 126 11.20 5.53 -21.00
C ALA A 126 10.43 4.32 -21.55
N VAL A 127 10.02 3.42 -20.65
CA VAL A 127 9.27 2.21 -20.99
C VAL A 127 7.89 2.31 -20.38
N VAL A 128 6.86 2.03 -21.18
CA VAL A 128 5.47 1.92 -20.70
C VAL A 128 5.05 0.47 -20.78
N VAL A 129 4.63 -0.08 -19.65
CA VAL A 129 4.02 -1.40 -19.57
C VAL A 129 2.53 -1.19 -19.33
N SER A 130 1.69 -1.62 -20.26
CA SER A 130 0.24 -1.48 -20.18
C SER A 130 -0.43 -2.84 -20.15
N ARG A 131 -1.44 -3.00 -19.30
CA ARG A 131 -2.34 -4.15 -19.33
C ARG A 131 -3.58 -3.84 -20.17
N ASN A 132 -4.13 -2.65 -19.98
CA ASN A 132 -5.28 -2.11 -20.68
C ASN A 132 -5.01 -0.62 -20.97
N GLU A 133 -5.88 0.05 -21.75
CA GLU A 133 -5.74 1.49 -22.03
C GLU A 133 -5.72 2.36 -20.76
N LYS A 134 -6.47 1.94 -19.73
CA LYS A 134 -6.58 2.63 -18.44
C LYS A 134 -5.54 2.21 -17.41
N GLU A 135 -4.94 1.03 -17.53
CA GLU A 135 -4.03 0.46 -16.53
C GLU A 135 -2.63 0.33 -17.14
N LYS A 136 -1.74 1.23 -16.72
CA LYS A 136 -0.40 1.35 -17.28
C LYS A 136 0.60 1.86 -16.24
N VAL A 137 1.84 1.42 -16.37
CA VAL A 137 2.98 1.89 -15.59
C VAL A 137 4.01 2.48 -16.53
N LEU A 138 4.40 3.72 -16.26
CA LEU A 138 5.50 4.41 -16.93
C LEU A 138 6.75 4.31 -16.06
N ILE A 139 7.81 3.77 -16.63
CA ILE A 139 9.13 3.65 -15.99
C ILE A 139 10.08 4.55 -16.78
N GLU A 140 10.62 5.56 -16.09
CA GLU A 140 11.62 6.47 -16.63
C GLU A 140 12.93 6.23 -15.87
N PRO A 141 13.85 5.43 -16.42
CA PRO A 141 15.13 5.15 -15.78
C PRO A 141 16.17 6.23 -16.13
N SER A 142 17.08 6.46 -15.19
CA SER A 142 18.30 7.25 -15.36
C SER A 142 19.46 6.58 -14.61
N ILE A 143 20.67 7.12 -14.74
CA ILE A 143 21.88 6.57 -14.11
C ILE A 143 21.82 6.52 -12.58
N ASN A 144 21.27 7.55 -11.94
CA ASN A 144 21.25 7.69 -10.47
C ASN A 144 19.86 7.56 -9.85
N SER A 145 18.82 7.61 -10.67
CA SER A 145 17.43 7.66 -10.20
C SER A 145 16.46 7.05 -11.21
N ILE A 146 15.34 6.56 -10.71
CA ILE A 146 14.24 5.99 -11.50
C ILE A 146 12.96 6.63 -11.03
N ARG A 147 12.15 7.06 -11.99
CA ARG A 147 10.78 7.47 -11.73
C ARG A 147 9.82 6.41 -12.23
N ILE A 148 8.90 6.00 -11.36
CA ILE A 148 7.88 5.00 -11.65
C ILE A 148 6.53 5.66 -11.45
N SER A 149 5.73 5.79 -12.50
CA SER A 149 4.39 6.37 -12.42
C SER A 149 3.34 5.32 -12.76
N ILE A 150 2.33 5.20 -11.91
CA ILE A 150 1.32 4.15 -11.98
C ILE A 150 -0.04 4.80 -12.26
N SER A 151 -0.75 4.26 -13.23
CA SER A 151 -2.14 4.58 -13.52
C SER A 151 -2.99 3.39 -13.08
N ILE A 152 -3.91 3.66 -12.16
CA ILE A 152 -4.76 2.67 -11.51
C ILE A 152 -6.06 2.55 -12.30
N LYS A 153 -6.62 1.35 -12.37
CA LYS A 153 -7.90 1.12 -13.04
C LYS A 153 -9.02 1.87 -12.30
N GLN A 154 -9.78 2.67 -13.05
CA GLN A 154 -10.96 3.38 -12.54
C GLN A 154 -12.18 2.93 -13.35
N ALA A 155 -13.09 2.16 -12.74
CA ALA A 155 -14.31 1.69 -13.40
C ALA A 155 -15.46 2.71 -13.25
N ASP A 156 -15.63 3.25 -12.04
CA ASP A 156 -16.75 4.14 -11.68
C ASP A 156 -16.27 5.51 -11.17
N ASP A 157 -17.16 6.50 -11.17
CA ASP A 157 -16.88 7.82 -10.58
C ASP A 157 -16.58 7.77 -9.08
N ILE A 158 -17.23 6.86 -8.36
CA ILE A 158 -16.95 6.63 -6.93
C ILE A 158 -15.52 6.14 -6.74
N GLU A 159 -15.07 5.17 -7.55
CA GLU A 159 -13.70 4.66 -7.49
C GLU A 159 -12.67 5.72 -7.86
N ARG A 160 -12.97 6.57 -8.85
CA ARG A 160 -12.12 7.72 -9.21
C ARG A 160 -11.93 8.67 -8.02
N ILE A 161 -13.01 9.01 -7.31
CA ILE A 161 -12.93 9.89 -6.13
C ILE A 161 -12.19 9.22 -4.96
N LEU A 162 -12.45 7.93 -4.72
CA LEU A 162 -11.79 7.15 -3.67
C LEU A 162 -10.28 7.04 -3.95
N CYS A 163 -9.91 6.67 -5.17
CA CYS A 163 -8.53 6.58 -5.62
C CYS A 163 -7.82 7.92 -5.44
N HIS A 164 -8.38 9.02 -5.96
CA HIS A 164 -7.78 10.35 -5.83
C HIS A 164 -7.57 10.76 -4.36
N LYS A 165 -8.55 10.50 -3.48
CA LYS A 165 -8.41 10.80 -2.04
C LYS A 165 -7.37 9.92 -1.36
N PHE A 166 -7.34 8.63 -1.68
CA PHE A 166 -6.39 7.67 -1.12
C PHE A 166 -4.96 7.98 -1.54
N MET A 167 -4.72 8.22 -2.84
CA MET A 167 -3.41 8.63 -3.36
C MET A 167 -2.96 9.96 -2.73
N ARG A 168 -3.86 10.95 -2.62
CA ARG A 168 -3.56 12.22 -1.95
C ARG A 168 -3.15 12.02 -0.48
N PHE A 169 -3.83 11.13 0.24
CA PHE A 169 -3.49 10.81 1.62
C PHE A 169 -2.08 10.22 1.76
N MET A 170 -1.68 9.33 0.84
CA MET A 170 -0.35 8.74 0.77
C MET A 170 0.71 9.82 0.48
N MET A 171 0.46 10.69 -0.50
CA MET A 171 1.40 11.75 -0.88
C MET A 171 1.64 12.80 0.21
N MET A 172 0.63 13.11 1.03
CA MET A 172 0.81 14.02 2.18
C MET A 172 1.78 13.48 3.24
N ARG A 173 2.07 12.17 3.22
CA ARG A 173 2.97 11.49 4.17
C ARG A 173 4.27 11.01 3.52
N ALA A 174 4.59 11.53 2.34
CA ALA A 174 5.80 11.17 1.60
C ALA A 174 7.12 11.44 2.36
N GLU A 175 7.11 12.26 3.43
CA GLU A 175 8.31 12.46 4.27
C GLU A 175 8.69 11.19 5.05
N ASN A 176 7.71 10.46 5.56
CA ASN A 176 7.93 9.17 6.20
C ASN A 176 8.12 8.04 5.18
N PHE A 177 7.59 8.26 3.97
CA PHE A 177 7.62 7.31 2.87
C PHE A 177 8.58 7.81 1.78
N ILE A 178 9.89 7.67 2.07
CA ILE A 178 11.01 8.34 1.38
C ILE A 178 11.00 8.15 -0.15
N ILE A 179 10.42 7.06 -0.66
CA ILE A 179 10.38 6.74 -2.09
C ILE A 179 9.17 7.35 -2.84
N LEU A 180 8.20 7.97 -2.16
CA LEU A 180 7.04 8.59 -2.80
C LEU A 180 7.30 10.04 -3.22
N ARG A 181 6.78 10.42 -4.39
CA ARG A 181 6.74 11.83 -4.81
C ARG A 181 5.55 12.54 -4.17
N ARG A 182 5.74 13.82 -3.81
CA ARG A 182 4.67 14.68 -3.26
C ARG A 182 3.58 15.03 -4.29
N LYS A 183 3.94 15.01 -5.57
CA LYS A 183 3.05 15.27 -6.70
C LYS A 183 3.27 14.17 -7.75
N PRO A 184 2.21 13.59 -8.33
CA PRO A 184 2.35 12.60 -9.37
C PRO A 184 2.70 13.28 -10.71
N VAL A 185 3.17 12.49 -11.66
CA VAL A 185 3.32 12.92 -13.07
C VAL A 185 1.92 13.12 -13.68
N GLU A 186 1.80 14.09 -14.58
CA GLU A 186 0.52 14.37 -15.26
C GLU A 186 0.04 13.13 -16.04
N GLY A 187 -1.25 12.83 -15.89
CA GLY A 187 -1.87 11.64 -16.50
C GLY A 187 -1.66 10.33 -15.73
N TYR A 188 -1.05 10.37 -14.54
CA TYR A 188 -0.88 9.23 -13.64
C TYR A 188 -1.41 9.55 -12.23
N ASP A 189 -1.79 8.53 -11.49
CA ASP A 189 -2.43 8.71 -10.17
C ASP A 189 -1.38 8.85 -9.06
N ILE A 190 -0.28 8.12 -9.15
CA ILE A 190 0.82 8.14 -8.18
C ILE A 190 2.17 7.94 -8.84
N SER A 191 3.20 8.55 -8.27
CA SER A 191 4.57 8.41 -8.74
C SER A 191 5.55 8.16 -7.61
N PHE A 192 6.49 7.25 -7.86
CA PHE A 192 7.62 6.94 -7.00
C PHE A 192 8.90 7.50 -7.60
N LEU A 193 9.82 7.91 -6.73
CA LEU A 193 11.17 8.32 -7.06
C LEU A 193 12.15 7.47 -6.25
N ILE A 194 12.88 6.60 -6.94
CA ILE A 194 13.92 5.76 -6.34
C ILE A 194 15.27 6.35 -6.76
N THR A 195 16.15 6.58 -5.79
CA THR A 195 17.51 7.11 -6.01
C THR A 195 18.55 6.07 -5.60
N ASN A 196 19.81 6.30 -5.96
CA ASN A 196 20.94 5.48 -5.53
C ASN A 196 21.02 5.35 -4.00
N PHE A 197 20.69 6.42 -3.26
CA PHE A 197 20.69 6.40 -1.79
C PHE A 197 19.70 5.37 -1.23
N HIS A 198 18.56 5.17 -1.88
CA HIS A 198 17.59 4.16 -1.45
C HIS A 198 18.10 2.74 -1.69
N THR A 199 18.82 2.51 -2.79
CA THR A 199 19.42 1.20 -3.11
C THR A 199 20.65 0.88 -2.26
N GLU A 200 21.31 1.90 -1.69
CA GLU A 200 22.41 1.74 -0.72
C GLU A 200 21.88 1.37 0.66
N GLN A 201 20.72 1.92 1.07
CA GLN A 201 20.11 1.65 2.38
C GLN A 201 19.24 0.39 2.41
N MET A 202 18.58 0.05 1.29
CA MET A 202 17.64 -1.06 1.19
C MET A 202 18.00 -1.96 0.02
N PHE A 203 17.77 -3.26 0.17
CA PHE A 203 18.01 -4.20 -0.93
C PHE A 203 17.06 -3.96 -2.12
N LYS A 204 17.63 -3.89 -3.33
CA LYS A 204 16.87 -3.67 -4.57
C LYS A 204 15.68 -4.61 -4.76
N HIS A 205 15.82 -5.88 -4.40
CA HIS A 205 14.75 -6.88 -4.58
C HIS A 205 13.55 -6.58 -3.66
N LYS A 206 13.79 -6.05 -2.45
CA LYS A 206 12.73 -5.61 -1.54
C LYS A 206 11.99 -4.38 -2.06
N LEU A 207 12.69 -3.47 -2.73
CA LEU A 207 12.05 -2.32 -3.40
C LEU A 207 11.17 -2.77 -4.56
N VAL A 208 11.65 -3.72 -5.39
CA VAL A 208 10.82 -4.32 -6.45
C VAL A 208 9.58 -4.98 -5.85
N ASP A 209 9.75 -5.81 -4.83
CA ASP A 209 8.65 -6.50 -4.16
C ASP A 209 7.65 -5.51 -3.56
N PHE A 210 8.14 -4.43 -2.95
CA PHE A 210 7.31 -3.38 -2.42
C PHE A 210 6.42 -2.74 -3.50
N VAL A 211 6.98 -2.39 -4.66
CA VAL A 211 6.20 -1.76 -5.74
C VAL A 211 5.14 -2.71 -6.29
N ILE A 212 5.48 -3.99 -6.49
CA ILE A 212 4.52 -4.99 -6.97
C ILE A 212 3.42 -5.23 -5.93
N HIS A 213 3.79 -5.36 -4.66
CA HIS A 213 2.83 -5.52 -3.58
C HIS A 213 1.90 -4.30 -3.46
N PHE A 214 2.46 -3.09 -3.59
CA PHE A 214 1.67 -1.86 -3.60
C PHE A 214 0.62 -1.86 -4.73
N MET A 215 0.98 -2.30 -5.94
CA MET A 215 0.02 -2.43 -7.05
C MET A 215 -1.11 -3.43 -6.74
N GLU A 216 -0.81 -4.54 -6.08
CA GLU A 216 -1.82 -5.55 -5.71
C GLU A 216 -2.74 -5.11 -4.57
N GLU A 217 -2.22 -4.37 -3.59
CA GLU A 217 -2.99 -3.94 -2.42
C GLU A 217 -3.93 -2.76 -2.71
N ILE A 218 -3.54 -1.84 -3.61
CA ILE A 218 -4.43 -0.70 -3.95
C ILE A 218 -5.77 -1.17 -4.50
N ASP A 219 -5.77 -2.15 -5.39
CA ASP A 219 -7.00 -2.63 -6.03
C ASP A 219 -7.96 -3.26 -4.99
N LYS A 220 -7.41 -3.96 -4.00
CA LYS A 220 -8.17 -4.53 -2.89
C LYS A 220 -8.70 -3.44 -1.97
N GLU A 221 -7.84 -2.50 -1.57
CA GLU A 221 -8.20 -1.42 -0.66
C GLU A 221 -9.30 -0.50 -1.25
N ILE A 222 -9.22 -0.16 -2.54
CA ILE A 222 -10.27 0.63 -3.22
C ILE A 222 -11.59 -0.15 -3.24
N SER A 223 -11.54 -1.46 -3.49
CA SER A 223 -12.73 -2.32 -3.48
C SER A 223 -13.36 -2.41 -2.09
N GLU A 224 -12.55 -2.55 -1.04
CA GLU A 224 -13.00 -2.57 0.36
C GLU A 224 -13.60 -1.21 0.78
N MET A 225 -12.95 -0.10 0.44
CA MET A 225 -13.47 1.24 0.70
C MET A 225 -14.83 1.46 0.01
N LYS A 226 -14.99 1.01 -1.24
CA LYS A 226 -16.25 1.11 -1.98
C LYS A 226 -17.37 0.34 -1.27
N LEU A 227 -17.10 -0.90 -0.86
CA LEU A 227 -18.06 -1.70 -0.10
C LEU A 227 -18.42 -1.04 1.24
N ALA A 228 -17.44 -0.50 1.96
CA ALA A 228 -17.65 0.19 3.23
C ALA A 228 -18.48 1.47 3.10
N VAL A 229 -18.32 2.23 2.01
CA VAL A 229 -19.15 3.41 1.74
C VAL A 229 -20.59 2.98 1.43
N ASN A 230 -20.78 1.97 0.60
CA ASN A 230 -22.11 1.47 0.24
C ASN A 230 -22.87 0.87 1.43
N ALA A 231 -22.18 0.13 2.30
CA ALA A 231 -22.76 -0.42 3.52
C ALA A 231 -23.22 0.69 4.47
N ARG A 232 -22.37 1.70 4.71
CA ARG A 232 -22.71 2.86 5.56
C ARG A 232 -23.85 3.69 4.98
N ALA A 233 -23.84 3.95 3.67
CA ALA A 233 -24.92 4.66 3.00
C ALA A 233 -26.27 3.94 3.19
N ARG A 234 -26.28 2.61 3.07
CA ARG A 234 -27.47 1.80 3.32
C ARG A 234 -27.94 1.90 4.78
N GLU A 235 -27.03 1.81 5.73
CA GLU A 235 -27.34 1.94 7.16
C GLU A 235 -27.94 3.30 7.50
N CYS A 236 -27.33 4.39 7.02
CA CYS A 236 -27.85 5.75 7.18
C CYS A 236 -29.26 5.90 6.60
N ALA A 237 -29.51 5.34 5.40
CA ALA A 237 -30.82 5.39 4.78
C ALA A 237 -31.86 4.57 5.55
N MET A 238 -31.51 3.37 6.02
CA MET A 238 -32.40 2.53 6.82
C MET A 238 -32.79 3.21 8.14
N GLU A 239 -31.83 3.83 8.82
CA GLU A 239 -32.08 4.50 10.09
C GLU A 239 -32.94 5.76 9.92
N TYR A 240 -32.70 6.52 8.85
CA TYR A 240 -33.55 7.67 8.49
C TYR A 240 -35.00 7.23 8.24
N LEU A 241 -35.22 6.19 7.42
CA LEU A 241 -36.56 5.72 7.09
C LEU A 241 -37.30 5.12 8.30
N LYS A 242 -36.61 4.41 9.20
CA LYS A 242 -37.22 3.94 10.46
C LYS A 242 -37.78 5.12 11.25
N ARG A 243 -37.01 6.20 11.38
CA ARG A 243 -37.40 7.38 12.18
C ARG A 243 -38.55 8.14 11.53
N VAL A 244 -38.58 8.26 10.21
CA VAL A 244 -39.71 8.84 9.46
C VAL A 244 -40.99 8.03 9.68
N ARG A 245 -40.90 6.69 9.63
CA ARG A 245 -42.05 5.80 9.83
C ARG A 245 -42.60 5.87 11.26
N SER A 246 -41.72 5.97 12.26
CA SER A 246 -42.10 6.07 13.68
C SER A 246 -42.68 7.44 14.05
N ASN A 247 -42.23 8.53 13.41
CA ASN A 247 -42.74 9.89 13.63
C ASN A 247 -43.96 10.23 12.75
N GLY A 248 -44.42 9.30 11.90
CA GLY A 248 -45.58 9.49 11.03
C GLY A 248 -46.96 9.49 11.72
N SER A 249 -47.01 9.57 13.05
CA SER A 249 -48.26 9.70 13.83
C SER A 249 -48.59 11.11 14.30
N CYS A 250 -47.84 12.15 13.89
CA CYS A 250 -48.24 13.53 14.14
C CYS A 250 -48.11 14.40 12.88
N VAL A 251 -49.25 14.98 12.51
CA VAL A 251 -49.52 16.09 11.56
C VAL A 251 -49.74 15.71 10.09
N PHE A 252 -51.00 15.36 9.78
CA PHE A 252 -51.89 16.19 8.94
C PHE A 252 -53.26 16.28 9.61
#